data_AF-A0A0L9V2H1-F1
#
_entry.id   AF-A0A0L9V2H1-F1
#
_cell.length_a   1.000
_cell.length_b   1.000
_cell.length_c   1.000
_cell.angle_alpha   90.00
_cell.angle_beta   90.00
_cell.angle_gamma   90.00
#
_symmetry.space_group_name_H-M   'P 1'
#
loop_
_entity.id
_entity.type
_entity.pdbx_description
1 polymer ?
#
loop_
_entity_poly.entity_id
_entity_poly.type
_entity_poly.pdbx_seq_one_letter_code
_entity_poly.pdbx_strand_id
1 'polypeptide(L)'
;MMRLPESSNEEQTLFLVRWVNDHIQDAQIIIEKPVLFAEFGVSVRNMSSESIRIRDEFFNLVYSSIYSSASDGGAATGGLFWHLLAEGMDSFKDGYEVLLDENSSTATLIAQESQKLNRIRMKKFSIDNTKVKQVRN
;
A
#
# COMPACT_ATOMS: atom_id res chain seq x y z
N MET A 1 3.83 11.86 7.98
CA MET A 1 4.30 10.54 7.49
C MET A 1 5.81 10.41 7.65
N MET A 2 6.32 9.17 7.82
CA MET A 2 7.76 8.93 7.94
C MET A 2 8.51 9.43 6.70
N ARG A 3 9.45 10.35 6.92
CA ARG A 3 10.13 11.11 5.88
C ARG A 3 11.52 11.50 6.39
N LEU A 4 12.54 11.46 5.52
CA LEU A 4 13.85 12.02 5.84
C LEU A 4 13.79 13.56 5.83
N PRO A 5 14.18 14.27 6.91
CA PRO A 5 14.25 15.72 6.86
C PRO A 5 15.33 16.17 5.85
N GLU A 6 15.08 17.29 5.17
CA GLU A 6 16.04 17.97 4.26
C GLU A 6 16.62 17.12 3.11
N SER A 7 15.93 16.06 2.69
CA SER A 7 16.38 15.20 1.59
C SER A 7 15.69 15.52 0.26
N SER A 8 16.35 15.15 -0.84
CA SER A 8 15.79 15.10 -2.19
C SER A 8 14.69 14.04 -2.31
N ASN A 9 13.89 14.13 -3.38
CA ASN A 9 12.84 13.14 -3.69
C ASN A 9 13.44 11.74 -3.91
N GLU A 10 14.61 11.65 -4.54
CA GLU A 10 15.29 10.36 -4.77
C GLU A 10 15.70 9.70 -3.45
N GLU A 11 16.29 10.47 -2.53
CA GLU A 11 16.65 9.98 -1.19
C GLU A 11 15.42 9.54 -0.40
N GLN A 12 14.29 10.25 -0.52
CA GLN A 12 13.03 9.80 0.09
C GLN A 12 12.56 8.47 -0.46
N THR A 13 12.59 8.32 -1.78
CA THR A 13 12.18 7.08 -2.45
C THR A 13 13.06 5.93 -2.00
N LEU A 14 14.39 6.11 -1.98
CA LEU A 14 15.32 5.09 -1.52
C LEU A 14 15.11 4.73 -0.04
N PHE A 15 14.88 5.72 0.81
CA PHE A 15 14.54 5.50 2.20
C PHE A 15 13.26 4.69 2.36
N LEU A 16 12.21 5.04 1.62
CA LEU A 16 10.93 4.33 1.66
C LEU A 16 11.08 2.87 1.24
N VAL A 17 11.78 2.61 0.13
CA VAL A 17 12.04 1.23 -0.35
C VAL A 17 12.71 0.42 0.75
N ARG A 18 13.78 0.96 1.35
CA ARG A 18 14.49 0.29 2.43
C ARG A 18 13.59 0.07 3.62
N TRP A 19 12.92 1.12 4.08
CA TRP A 19 12.03 1.05 5.25
C TRP A 19 10.93 -0.01 5.07
N VAL A 20 10.22 -0.02 3.93
CA VAL A 20 9.19 -1.03 3.64
C VAL A 20 9.78 -2.43 3.61
N ASN A 21 10.88 -2.63 2.89
CA ASN A 21 11.47 -3.97 2.71
C ASN A 21 12.08 -4.52 4.00
N ASP A 22 12.71 -3.67 4.81
CA ASP A 22 13.31 -4.06 6.10
C ASP A 22 12.20 -4.48 7.07
N HIS A 23 11.08 -3.73 7.14
CA HIS A 23 9.95 -4.10 8.00
C HIS A 23 9.26 -5.39 7.53
N ILE A 24 9.19 -5.64 6.22
CA ILE A 24 8.68 -6.92 5.70
C ILE A 24 9.61 -8.06 6.10
N GLN A 25 10.93 -7.88 5.97
CA GLN A 25 11.92 -8.89 6.34
C GLN A 25 11.89 -9.19 7.84
N ASP A 26 11.86 -8.17 8.69
CA ASP A 26 11.79 -8.34 10.14
C ASP A 26 10.49 -9.05 10.55
N ALA A 27 9.35 -8.63 9.98
CA ALA A 27 8.06 -9.26 10.23
C ALA A 27 8.06 -10.74 9.82
N GLN A 28 8.70 -11.07 8.70
CA GLN A 28 8.76 -12.42 8.16
C GLN A 28 9.72 -13.34 8.92
N ILE A 29 10.94 -12.87 9.19
CA ILE A 29 12.05 -13.72 9.63
C ILE A 29 12.26 -13.64 11.14
N ILE A 30 12.08 -12.47 11.75
CA ILE A 30 12.43 -12.24 13.15
C ILE A 30 11.20 -12.33 14.05
N ILE A 31 10.13 -11.63 13.67
CA ILE A 31 8.91 -11.53 14.48
C ILE A 31 7.94 -12.68 14.17
N GLU A 32 8.01 -13.23 12.96
CA GLU A 32 7.13 -14.28 12.44
C GLU A 32 5.64 -13.92 12.57
N LYS A 33 5.31 -12.66 12.29
CA LYS A 33 3.93 -12.15 12.31
C LYS A 33 3.63 -11.36 11.04
N PRO A 34 2.37 -11.32 10.60
CA PRO A 34 1.95 -10.43 9.54
C PRO A 34 2.28 -8.97 9.83
N VAL A 35 2.70 -8.23 8.81
CA VAL A 35 2.82 -6.77 8.86
C VAL A 35 1.70 -6.13 8.02
N LEU A 36 1.14 -5.07 8.59
CA LEU A 36 0.18 -4.17 7.95
C LEU A 36 0.79 -2.77 7.98
N PHE A 37 0.92 -2.15 6.81
CA PHE A 37 1.34 -0.76 6.71
C PHE A 37 0.15 0.15 7.01
N ALA A 38 -0.08 0.40 8.29
CA ALA A 38 -1.32 1.01 8.78
C ALA A 38 -1.50 2.49 8.40
N GLU A 39 -0.42 3.20 8.05
CA GLU A 39 -0.50 4.58 7.57
C GLU A 39 0.54 4.84 6.47
N PHE A 40 0.00 5.20 5.30
CA PHE A 40 0.60 5.51 4.00
C PHE A 40 0.35 6.87 3.29
N GLY A 41 1.33 7.71 2.92
CA GLY A 41 0.94 8.94 2.21
C GLY A 41 2.04 9.95 1.91
N VAL A 42 1.80 10.74 0.86
CA VAL A 42 2.59 11.91 0.46
C VAL A 42 1.69 13.13 0.50
N SER A 43 2.19 14.21 1.10
CA SER A 43 1.44 15.47 1.18
C SER A 43 1.51 16.21 -0.16
N VAL A 44 0.35 16.55 -0.73
CA VAL A 44 0.15 17.20 -2.03
C VAL A 44 -0.47 18.60 -1.84
N ARG A 45 0.09 19.43 -0.96
CA ARG A 45 -0.51 20.74 -0.59
C ARG A 45 -0.67 21.73 -1.74
N ASN A 46 0.17 21.64 -2.76
CA ASN A 46 0.14 22.52 -3.93
C ASN A 46 -0.66 21.93 -5.11
N MET A 47 -1.17 20.70 -5.00
CA MET A 47 -1.95 20.00 -6.03
C MET A 47 -1.35 20.12 -7.46
N SER A 48 -0.03 20.20 -7.56
CA SER A 48 0.66 20.28 -8.85
C SER A 48 0.72 18.90 -9.50
N SER A 49 0.77 18.85 -10.83
CA SER A 49 0.94 17.58 -11.56
C SER A 49 2.16 16.79 -11.08
N GLU A 50 3.26 17.49 -10.77
CA GLU A 50 4.47 16.90 -10.21
C GLU A 50 4.24 16.28 -8.83
N SER A 51 3.51 16.98 -7.94
CA SER A 51 3.21 16.45 -6.60
C SER A 51 2.30 15.22 -6.65
N ILE A 52 1.35 15.17 -7.60
CA ILE A 52 0.50 13.99 -7.84
C ILE A 52 1.34 12.83 -8.38
N ARG A 53 2.24 13.09 -9.34
CA ARG A 53 3.17 12.08 -9.87
C ARG A 53 4.04 11.46 -8.78
N ILE A 54 4.61 12.29 -7.90
CA ILE A 54 5.39 11.82 -6.74
C ILE A 54 4.53 10.97 -5.81
N ARG A 55 3.28 11.38 -5.55
CA ARG A 55 2.33 10.58 -4.75
C ARG A 55 2.07 9.21 -5.40
N ASP A 56 1.84 9.17 -6.70
CA ASP A 56 1.57 7.92 -7.42
C ASP A 56 2.78 6.99 -7.44
N GLU A 57 3.99 7.52 -7.66
CA GLU A 57 5.23 6.77 -7.57
C GLU A 57 5.41 6.16 -6.17
N PHE A 58 5.16 6.94 -5.13
CA PHE A 58 5.21 6.48 -3.73
C PHE A 58 4.17 5.38 -3.45
N PHE A 59 2.92 5.59 -3.86
CA PHE A 59 1.84 4.61 -3.66
C PHE A 59 2.14 3.30 -4.39
N ASN A 60 2.59 3.39 -5.65
CA ASN A 60 2.94 2.22 -6.44
C ASN A 60 4.10 1.44 -5.83
N LEU A 61 5.08 2.13 -5.24
CA LEU A 61 6.20 1.49 -4.56
C LEU A 61 5.73 0.69 -3.34
N VAL A 62 4.97 1.31 -2.43
CA VAL A 62 4.44 0.62 -1.24
C VAL A 62 3.55 -0.56 -1.64
N TYR A 63 2.63 -0.35 -2.58
CA TYR A 63 1.73 -1.39 -3.05
C TYR A 63 2.47 -2.52 -3.77
N SER A 64 3.46 -2.23 -4.60
CA SER A 64 4.23 -3.29 -5.28
C SER A 64 5.04 -4.15 -4.31
N SER A 65 5.65 -3.56 -3.27
CA SER A 65 6.33 -4.31 -2.21
C SER A 65 5.35 -5.19 -1.41
N ILE A 66 4.18 -4.65 -1.03
CA ILE A 66 3.13 -5.40 -0.34
C ILE A 66 2.65 -6.57 -1.21
N TYR A 67 2.28 -6.29 -2.46
CA TYR A 67 1.80 -7.29 -3.40
C TYR A 67 2.83 -8.41 -3.60
N SER A 68 4.09 -8.06 -3.83
CA SER A 68 5.19 -9.01 -4.03
C SER A 68 5.33 -9.98 -2.86
N SER A 69 5.40 -9.43 -1.63
CA SER A 69 5.44 -10.26 -0.43
C SER A 69 4.18 -11.12 -0.29
N ALA A 70 2.98 -10.54 -0.46
CA ALA A 70 1.71 -11.25 -0.31
C ALA A 70 1.53 -12.37 -1.35
N SER A 71 1.95 -12.14 -2.61
CA SER A 71 1.82 -13.12 -3.70
C SER A 71 2.70 -14.34 -3.49
N ASP A 72 3.85 -14.15 -2.84
CA ASP A 72 4.80 -15.21 -2.49
C ASP A 72 4.45 -15.89 -1.16
N GLY A 73 3.33 -15.52 -0.54
CA GLY A 73 2.88 -16.06 0.75
C GLY A 73 3.63 -15.50 1.96
N GLY A 74 4.32 -14.38 1.79
CA GLY A 74 5.07 -13.68 2.83
C GLY A 74 4.23 -12.87 3.82
N ALA A 75 4.91 -12.12 4.68
CA ALA A 75 4.35 -11.48 5.86
C ALA A 75 3.60 -10.16 5.58
N ALA A 76 3.84 -9.48 4.44
CA ALA A 76 3.11 -8.25 4.14
C ALA A 76 1.68 -8.61 3.70
N THR A 77 0.68 -8.10 4.44
CA THR A 77 -0.73 -8.49 4.23
C THR A 77 -1.63 -7.39 3.70
N GLY A 78 -1.14 -6.15 3.67
CA GLY A 78 -1.89 -5.01 3.15
C GLY A 78 -1.29 -3.69 3.57
N GLY A 79 -1.97 -2.61 3.18
CA GLY A 79 -1.66 -1.25 3.61
C GLY A 79 -2.90 -0.37 3.61
N LEU A 80 -2.86 0.68 4.42
CA LEU A 80 -3.91 1.69 4.56
C LEU A 80 -3.29 3.05 4.24
N PHE A 81 -3.74 3.67 3.15
CA PHE A 81 -3.32 5.03 2.84
C PHE A 81 -4.01 6.04 3.78
N TRP A 82 -3.29 7.10 4.11
CA TRP A 82 -3.75 8.24 4.88
C TRP A 82 -3.91 9.42 3.91
N HIS A 83 -5.10 9.97 3.72
CA HIS A 83 -6.41 9.43 4.14
C HIS A 83 -7.47 9.74 3.09
N LEU A 84 -8.61 9.06 3.16
CA LEU A 84 -9.73 9.31 2.26
C LEU A 84 -10.56 10.49 2.76
N LEU A 85 -10.80 11.48 1.91
CA LEU A 85 -11.83 12.49 2.13
C LEU A 85 -12.91 12.40 1.06
N ALA A 86 -14.17 12.56 1.50
CA ALA A 86 -15.33 12.65 0.63
C ALA A 86 -15.64 14.11 0.25
N GLU A 87 -16.55 14.29 -0.71
CA GLU A 87 -17.06 15.61 -1.08
C GLU A 87 -17.62 16.36 0.14
N GLY A 88 -17.34 17.66 0.24
CA GLY A 88 -17.78 18.51 1.35
C GLY A 88 -16.94 18.41 2.63
N MET A 89 -15.84 17.64 2.63
CA MET A 89 -14.95 17.49 3.79
C MET A 89 -13.70 18.39 3.72
N ASP A 90 -13.74 19.50 2.97
CA ASP A 90 -12.58 20.37 2.75
C ASP A 90 -11.92 20.89 4.05
N SER A 91 -12.70 21.06 5.12
CA SER A 91 -12.18 21.51 6.43
C SER A 91 -11.28 20.49 7.13
N PHE A 92 -11.23 19.24 6.66
CA PHE A 92 -10.42 18.16 7.23
C PHE A 92 -9.14 17.87 6.43
N LYS A 93 -8.87 18.66 5.38
CA LYS A 93 -7.65 18.53 4.57
C LYS A 93 -6.41 18.83 5.41
N ASP A 94 -5.50 17.88 5.47
CA ASP A 94 -4.18 18.01 6.10
C ASP A 94 -3.03 18.03 5.07
N GLY A 95 -3.38 17.88 3.79
CA GLY A 95 -2.50 17.81 2.64
C GLY A 95 -2.27 16.38 2.16
N TYR A 96 -2.70 15.35 2.88
CA TYR A 96 -2.52 13.95 2.51
C TYR A 96 -3.77 13.30 1.89
N GLU A 97 -4.87 14.04 1.85
CA GLU A 97 -6.15 13.53 1.38
C GLU A 97 -6.08 12.95 -0.04
N VAL A 98 -6.75 11.83 -0.23
CA VAL A 98 -7.05 11.24 -1.53
C VAL A 98 -8.55 11.36 -1.74
N LEU A 99 -8.93 11.99 -2.85
CA LEU A 99 -10.30 12.03 -3.34
C LEU A 99 -10.48 10.87 -4.33
N LEU A 100 -11.46 10.00 -4.10
CA LEU A 100 -11.74 8.84 -4.97
C LEU A 100 -12.63 9.21 -6.16
N ASP A 101 -12.24 10.26 -6.88
CA ASP A 101 -12.83 10.56 -8.20
C ASP A 101 -12.31 9.53 -9.23
N GLU A 102 -13.18 9.07 -10.13
CA GLU A 102 -12.90 8.05 -11.15
C GLU A 102 -11.76 8.46 -12.10
N ASN A 103 -11.45 9.76 -12.19
CA ASN A 103 -10.37 10.29 -13.03
C ASN A 103 -9.01 10.42 -12.30
N SER A 104 -8.92 10.06 -11.02
CA SER A 104 -7.67 10.16 -10.25
C SER A 104 -6.75 8.96 -10.54
N SER A 105 -5.51 9.26 -10.95
CA SER A 105 -4.44 8.26 -11.10
C SER A 105 -4.14 7.53 -9.79
N THR A 106 -4.16 8.23 -8.66
CA THR A 106 -3.97 7.63 -7.33
C THR A 106 -5.13 6.69 -6.97
N ALA A 107 -6.38 7.08 -7.25
CA ALA A 107 -7.54 6.22 -7.04
C ALA A 107 -7.46 4.95 -7.89
N THR A 108 -6.97 5.07 -9.13
CA THR A 108 -6.71 3.92 -10.01
C THR A 108 -5.68 2.96 -9.39
N LEU A 109 -4.57 3.46 -8.84
CA LEU A 109 -3.57 2.61 -8.16
C LEU A 109 -4.17 1.89 -6.94
N ILE A 110 -4.94 2.59 -6.12
CA ILE A 110 -5.64 2.01 -4.96
C ILE A 110 -6.57 0.88 -5.40
N ALA A 111 -7.37 1.11 -6.46
CA ALA A 111 -8.29 0.11 -6.99
C ALA A 111 -7.55 -1.12 -7.55
N GLN A 112 -6.46 -0.90 -8.30
CA GLN A 112 -5.64 -1.98 -8.85
C GLN A 112 -5.03 -2.85 -7.75
N GLU A 113 -4.47 -2.24 -6.71
CA GLU A 113 -3.89 -3.00 -5.59
C GLU A 113 -4.96 -3.78 -4.82
N SER A 114 -6.10 -3.14 -4.54
CA SER A 114 -7.24 -3.79 -3.89
C SER A 114 -7.69 -5.05 -4.65
N GLN A 115 -7.76 -4.96 -5.99
CA GLN A 115 -8.10 -6.11 -6.84
C GLN A 115 -7.02 -7.20 -6.81
N LYS A 116 -5.73 -6.82 -6.85
CA LYS A 116 -4.60 -7.76 -6.79
C LYS A 116 -4.60 -8.56 -5.49
N LEU A 117 -4.72 -7.90 -4.34
CA LEU A 117 -4.78 -8.57 -3.03
C LEU A 117 -6.03 -9.44 -2.90
N ASN A 118 -7.18 -8.99 -3.41
CA ASN A 118 -8.39 -9.82 -3.40
C ASN A 118 -8.23 -11.09 -4.23
N ARG A 119 -7.52 -11.05 -5.37
CA ARG A 119 -7.21 -12.27 -6.16
C ARG A 119 -6.35 -13.25 -5.36
N ILE A 120 -5.37 -12.78 -4.59
CA ILE A 120 -4.55 -13.63 -3.71
C ILE A 120 -5.45 -14.29 -2.65
N ARG A 121 -6.29 -13.49 -1.98
CA ARG A 121 -7.26 -13.99 -0.98
C ARG A 121 -8.13 -15.10 -1.57
N MET A 122 -8.75 -14.88 -2.72
CA MET A 122 -9.66 -15.85 -3.37
C MET A 122 -8.94 -17.14 -3.80
N LYS A 123 -7.68 -17.05 -4.24
CA LYS A 123 -6.84 -18.23 -4.53
C LYS A 123 -6.58 -19.06 -3.27
N LYS A 124 -6.20 -18.44 -2.15
CA LYS A 124 -5.98 -19.13 -0.87
C LYS A 124 -7.25 -19.88 -0.42
N PHE A 125 -8.40 -19.21 -0.43
CA PHE A 125 -9.70 -19.85 -0.09
C PHE A 125 -10.03 -21.06 -0.97
N SER A 126 -9.75 -21.00 -2.28
CA SER A 126 -10.00 -22.11 -3.20
C SER A 126 -9.11 -23.32 -2.92
N ILE A 127 -7.82 -23.08 -2.59
CA ILE A 127 -6.86 -24.14 -2.24
C ILE A 127 -7.28 -24.85 -0.96
N ASP A 128 -7.66 -24.09 0.07
CA ASP A 128 -8.05 -24.66 1.36
C ASP A 128 -9.30 -25.55 1.23
N ASN A 129 -10.29 -25.10 0.46
CA ASN A 129 -11.48 -25.90 0.16
C ASN A 129 -11.16 -27.20 -0.59
N THR A 130 -10.14 -27.18 -1.46
CA THR A 130 -9.71 -28.38 -2.19
C THR A 130 -9.01 -29.38 -1.27
N LYS A 131 -8.13 -28.90 -0.39
CA LYS A 131 -7.47 -29.74 0.64
C LYS A 131 -8.48 -30.38 1.59
N VAL A 132 -9.46 -29.62 2.08
CA VAL A 132 -10.51 -30.14 2.98
C VAL A 132 -11.32 -31.26 2.32
N LYS A 133 -11.59 -31.19 1.01
CA LYS A 133 -12.28 -32.26 0.28
C LYS A 133 -11.42 -33.53 0.14
N GLN A 134 -10.12 -33.40 -0.10
CA GLN A 134 -9.21 -34.55 -0.21
C GLN A 134 -9.04 -35.31 1.10
N VAL A 135 -9.08 -34.64 2.25
CA VAL A 135 -8.98 -35.29 3.58
C VAL A 135 -10.25 -36.06 3.96
N ARG A 136 -11.39 -35.74 3.34
CA ARG A 136 -12.70 -36.35 3.65
C ARG A 136 -13.06 -37.56 2.79
N ASN A 137 -12.25 -37.89 1.79
CA ASN A 137 -12.39 -39.06 0.92
C ASN A 137 -11.31 -40.09 1.24
#